data_AF-A0A3B8JKS2-F1
#
_entry.id   AF-A0A3B8JKS2-F1
#
_cell.length_a   1.000
_cell.length_b   1.000
_cell.length_c   1.000
_cell.angle_alpha   90.00
_cell.angle_beta   90.00
_cell.angle_gamma   90.00
#
_symmetry.space_group_name_H-M   'P 1'
#
loop_
_entity.id
_entity.type
_entity.pdbx_description
1 polymer ?
#
loop_
_entity_poly.entity_id
_entity_poly.type
_entity_poly.pdbx_seq_one_letter_code
_entity_poly.pdbx_strand_id
1 'polypeptide(L)'
;MATKFPKFSQDLAQDPTTRRIWYGIATAHDFESHDGMTEENLYQKIFASHFGHIAIIFLWTSGLLFHVAWQGNFEQWIKDPLNVRPIAHAIWDPQFGAPAVDAFTQAGASNPVNITYSGIYHWWYTQGIRTNGDLYQGAIFLLILSAVFLFAGWLHLQPKFRPSLAWFKSAESRLNHHLAGLFGVSSLAWAGHLIHVA
;
A
#
# COMPACT_ATOMS: atom_id res chain seq x y z
N MET A 1 32.23 -15.04 18.80
CA MET A 1 32.32 -13.82 17.96
C MET A 1 30.89 -13.45 17.59
N ALA A 2 30.35 -12.33 18.10
CA ALA A 2 28.97 -11.93 17.82
C ALA A 2 28.85 -11.48 16.35
N THR A 3 27.74 -11.83 15.71
CA THR A 3 27.45 -11.40 14.33
C THR A 3 26.73 -10.05 14.30
N LYS A 4 26.69 -9.37 13.16
CA LYS A 4 25.99 -8.07 13.02
C LYS A 4 24.46 -8.17 13.10
N PHE A 5 23.88 -9.35 12.83
CA PHE A 5 22.44 -9.57 12.76
C PHE A 5 21.98 -10.60 13.81
N PRO A 6 20.88 -10.36 14.53
CA PRO A 6 20.06 -9.13 14.52
C PRO A 6 20.69 -7.99 15.33
N LYS A 7 20.61 -6.75 14.82
CA LYS A 7 21.17 -5.56 15.51
C LYS A 7 20.51 -5.30 16.87
N PHE A 8 19.23 -5.67 16.99
CA PHE A 8 18.36 -5.31 18.10
C PHE A 8 18.34 -6.34 19.26
N SER A 9 19.10 -7.44 19.15
CA SER A 9 19.22 -8.45 20.21
C SER A 9 20.63 -9.05 20.21
N GLN A 10 21.43 -8.70 21.23
CA GLN A 10 22.78 -9.24 21.43
C GLN A 10 22.75 -10.73 21.72
N ASP A 11 21.76 -11.21 22.46
CA ASP A 11 21.57 -12.63 22.76
C ASP A 11 21.41 -13.46 21.48
N LEU A 12 20.54 -13.00 20.58
CA LEU A 12 20.39 -13.64 19.28
C LEU A 12 21.65 -13.46 18.43
N ALA A 13 22.29 -12.28 18.43
CA ALA A 13 23.48 -12.03 17.63
C ALA A 13 24.68 -12.94 17.99
N GLN A 14 24.72 -13.44 19.23
CA GLN A 14 25.71 -14.37 19.74
C GLN A 14 25.38 -15.85 19.45
N ASP A 15 24.14 -16.18 19.09
CA ASP A 15 23.73 -17.55 18.77
C ASP A 15 24.48 -18.06 17.52
N PRO A 16 25.28 -19.14 17.65
CA PRO A 16 26.12 -19.63 16.56
C PRO A 16 25.35 -20.48 15.53
N THR A 17 24.07 -20.77 15.76
CA THR A 17 23.26 -21.66 14.93
C THR A 17 22.42 -20.89 13.91
N THR A 18 21.72 -21.63 13.04
CA THR A 18 20.73 -21.05 12.12
C THR A 18 19.49 -20.51 12.84
N ARG A 19 19.25 -20.90 14.11
CA ARG A 19 18.15 -20.37 14.95
C ARG A 19 18.18 -18.85 15.01
N ARG A 20 19.39 -18.26 15.08
CA ARG A 20 19.62 -16.81 15.04
C ARG A 20 18.89 -16.12 13.90
N ILE A 21 18.96 -16.69 12.69
CA ILE A 21 18.39 -16.09 11.48
C ILE A 21 16.88 -16.09 11.58
N TRP A 22 16.29 -17.24 11.94
CA TRP A 22 14.85 -17.41 12.05
C TRP A 22 14.25 -16.52 13.14
N TYR A 23 14.83 -16.53 14.34
CA TYR A 23 14.34 -15.68 15.43
C TYR A 23 14.57 -14.20 15.15
N GLY A 24 15.69 -13.83 14.52
CA GLY A 24 15.93 -12.45 14.11
C GLY A 24 14.91 -11.93 13.09
N ILE A 25 14.32 -12.79 12.25
CA ILE A 25 13.20 -12.39 11.37
C ILE A 25 11.89 -12.34 12.17
N ALA A 26 11.62 -13.36 12.97
CA ALA A 26 10.36 -13.50 13.71
C ALA A 26 10.13 -12.39 14.75
N THR A 27 11.20 -11.88 15.38
CA THR A 27 11.10 -10.84 16.42
C THR A 27 11.46 -9.44 15.90
N ALA A 28 11.60 -9.26 14.59
CA ALA A 28 12.00 -7.97 13.99
C ALA A 28 11.02 -6.83 14.29
N HIS A 29 9.72 -7.14 14.40
CA HIS A 29 8.67 -6.16 14.70
C HIS A 29 8.18 -6.20 16.15
N ASP A 30 8.75 -7.07 16.99
CA ASP A 30 8.52 -7.08 18.44
C ASP A 30 9.43 -6.04 19.12
N PHE A 31 9.13 -4.77 18.88
CA PHE A 31 10.00 -3.66 19.29
C PHE A 31 10.19 -3.56 20.81
N GLU A 32 9.22 -3.99 21.61
CA GLU A 32 9.30 -3.96 23.07
C GLU A 32 10.41 -4.88 23.60
N SER A 33 10.66 -6.00 22.91
CA SER A 33 11.72 -6.96 23.26
C SER A 33 13.14 -6.53 22.86
N HIS A 34 13.29 -5.41 22.15
CA HIS A 34 14.58 -4.99 21.60
C HIS A 34 15.49 -4.39 22.68
N ASP A 35 16.78 -4.67 22.59
CA ASP A 35 17.79 -4.19 23.54
C ASP A 35 17.77 -2.66 23.66
N GLY A 36 17.64 -2.14 24.88
CA GLY A 36 17.68 -0.71 25.17
C GLY A 36 16.46 0.08 24.68
N MET A 37 15.33 -0.60 24.38
CA MET A 37 14.09 0.09 24.02
C MET A 37 13.55 0.91 25.19
N THR A 38 13.21 2.18 24.92
CA THR A 38 12.49 3.03 25.86
C THR A 38 11.06 3.24 25.36
N GLU A 39 10.14 3.58 26.26
CA GLU A 39 8.73 3.78 25.89
C GLU A 39 8.57 4.85 24.81
N GLU A 40 9.25 6.00 24.92
CA GLU A 40 9.16 7.06 23.91
C GLU A 40 9.72 6.62 22.54
N ASN A 41 10.87 5.92 22.52
CA ASN A 41 11.46 5.41 21.29
C ASN A 41 10.57 4.34 20.62
N LEU A 42 9.88 3.52 21.42
CA LEU A 42 8.92 2.54 20.95
C LEU A 42 7.80 3.24 20.15
N TYR A 43 7.14 4.24 20.75
CA TYR A 43 6.07 4.99 20.08
C TYR A 43 6.56 5.70 18.81
N GLN A 44 7.74 6.32 18.84
CA GLN A 44 8.32 6.98 17.66
C GLN A 44 8.61 5.98 16.52
N LYS A 45 9.11 4.77 16.84
CA LYS A 45 9.33 3.70 15.85
C LYS A 45 8.03 3.18 15.27
N ILE A 46 7.02 2.93 16.11
CA ILE A 46 5.68 2.51 15.67
C ILE A 46 5.10 3.56 14.73
N PHE A 47 5.19 4.84 15.10
CA PHE A 47 4.65 5.95 14.32
C PHE A 47 5.27 6.05 12.91
N ALA A 48 6.61 6.00 12.82
CA ALA A 48 7.28 5.98 11.52
C ALA A 48 6.97 4.71 10.71
N SER A 49 6.78 3.57 11.38
CA SER A 49 6.36 2.32 10.72
C SER A 49 4.95 2.42 10.14
N HIS A 50 4.02 3.11 10.80
CA HIS A 50 2.68 3.38 10.26
C HIS A 50 2.74 4.23 8.99
N PHE A 51 3.59 5.26 8.93
CA PHE A 51 3.81 6.03 7.70
C PHE A 51 4.30 5.15 6.54
N GLY A 52 5.28 4.28 6.82
CA GLY A 52 5.77 3.31 5.83
C GLY A 52 4.67 2.36 5.36
N HIS A 53 3.86 1.83 6.27
CA HIS A 53 2.76 0.94 5.94
C HIS A 53 1.67 1.62 5.09
N ILE A 54 1.30 2.86 5.43
CA ILE A 54 0.34 3.66 4.64
C ILE A 54 0.91 3.93 3.23
N ALA A 55 2.20 4.24 3.13
CA ALA A 55 2.84 4.45 1.83
C ALA A 55 2.81 3.18 0.95
N ILE A 56 2.95 1.99 1.55
CA ILE A 56 2.80 0.70 0.84
C ILE A 56 1.38 0.53 0.31
N ILE A 57 0.35 0.87 1.10
CA ILE A 57 -1.05 0.83 0.66
C ILE A 57 -1.27 1.76 -0.54
N PHE A 58 -0.78 3.00 -0.48
CA PHE A 58 -0.90 3.92 -1.61
C PHE A 58 -0.17 3.44 -2.86
N LEU A 59 1.04 2.89 -2.71
CA LEU A 59 1.79 2.35 -3.83
C LEU A 59 1.10 1.12 -4.44
N TRP A 60 0.55 0.25 -3.61
CA TRP A 60 -0.24 -0.91 -4.06
C TRP A 60 -1.47 -0.46 -4.88
N THR A 61 -2.26 0.47 -4.36
CA THR A 61 -3.42 1.02 -5.07
C THR A 61 -3.03 1.76 -6.35
N SER A 62 -1.91 2.50 -6.34
CA SER A 62 -1.32 3.12 -7.54
C SER A 62 -0.98 2.07 -8.60
N GLY A 63 -0.37 0.96 -8.21
CA GLY A 63 -0.07 -0.17 -9.10
C GLY A 63 -1.33 -0.77 -9.72
N LEU A 64 -2.41 -0.95 -8.95
CA LEU A 64 -3.69 -1.44 -9.50
C LEU A 64 -4.23 -0.52 -10.60
N LEU A 65 -4.29 0.79 -10.33
CA LEU A 65 -4.75 1.79 -11.29
C LEU A 65 -3.86 1.80 -12.55
N PHE A 66 -2.54 1.80 -12.35
CA PHE A 66 -1.56 1.86 -13.42
C PHE A 66 -1.63 0.65 -14.35
N HIS A 67 -1.68 -0.57 -13.80
CA HIS A 67 -1.76 -1.78 -14.62
C HIS A 67 -3.06 -1.84 -15.43
N VAL A 68 -4.19 -1.43 -14.85
CA VAL A 68 -5.46 -1.37 -15.60
C VAL A 68 -5.43 -0.27 -16.66
N ALA A 69 -4.90 0.90 -16.36
CA ALA A 69 -4.77 2.00 -17.34
C ALA A 69 -3.86 1.63 -18.52
N TRP A 70 -2.77 0.89 -18.26
CA TRP A 70 -1.75 0.58 -19.26
C TRP A 70 -2.04 -0.70 -20.04
N GLN A 71 -2.43 -1.77 -19.36
CA GLN A 71 -2.54 -3.13 -19.91
C GLN A 71 -3.96 -3.70 -19.82
N GLY A 72 -4.86 -3.00 -19.12
CA GLY A 72 -6.25 -3.39 -18.99
C GLY A 72 -7.09 -2.98 -20.20
N ASN A 73 -8.36 -3.32 -20.12
CA ASN A 73 -9.39 -3.04 -21.11
C ASN A 73 -10.52 -2.15 -20.55
N PHE A 74 -10.22 -1.24 -19.61
CA PHE A 74 -11.23 -0.48 -18.85
C PHE A 74 -12.21 0.29 -19.75
N GLU A 75 -11.73 1.03 -20.75
CA GLU A 75 -12.59 1.78 -21.68
C GLU A 75 -13.45 0.88 -22.58
N GLN A 76 -13.00 -0.35 -22.86
CA GLN A 76 -13.80 -1.35 -23.58
C GLN A 76 -14.85 -1.94 -22.65
N TRP A 77 -14.46 -2.27 -21.42
CA TRP A 77 -15.33 -2.81 -20.38
C TRP A 77 -16.48 -1.88 -20.05
N ILE A 78 -16.24 -0.56 -19.97
CA ILE A 78 -17.30 0.43 -19.70
C ILE A 78 -18.41 0.39 -20.75
N LYS A 79 -18.08 0.08 -22.01
CA LYS A 79 -19.07 0.04 -23.10
C LYS A 79 -19.98 -1.18 -23.01
N ASP A 80 -19.51 -2.28 -22.42
CA ASP A 80 -20.29 -3.49 -22.19
C ASP A 80 -19.83 -4.22 -20.90
N PRO A 81 -20.22 -3.70 -19.72
CA PRO A 81 -19.74 -4.21 -18.43
C PRO A 81 -20.22 -5.64 -18.11
N LEU A 82 -21.25 -6.12 -18.81
CA LEU A 82 -21.88 -7.42 -18.53
C LEU A 82 -21.19 -8.57 -19.27
N ASN A 83 -20.63 -8.31 -20.45
CA ASN A 83 -20.04 -9.37 -21.28
C ASN A 83 -18.51 -9.25 -21.41
N VAL A 84 -17.94 -8.06 -21.27
CA VAL A 84 -16.48 -7.88 -21.30
C VAL A 84 -15.90 -8.33 -19.98
N ARG A 85 -14.91 -9.22 -20.01
CA ARG A 85 -14.19 -9.64 -18.80
C ARG A 85 -13.10 -8.62 -18.48
N PRO A 86 -13.03 -8.11 -17.24
CA PRO A 86 -12.05 -7.09 -16.88
C PRO A 86 -10.65 -7.71 -16.77
N ILE A 87 -9.64 -7.03 -17.32
CA ILE A 87 -8.24 -7.46 -17.30
C ILE A 87 -7.52 -6.90 -16.06
N ALA A 88 -6.72 -7.72 -15.39
CA ALA A 88 -5.88 -7.28 -14.28
C ALA A 88 -4.59 -6.61 -14.78
N HIS A 89 -3.78 -7.39 -15.53
CA HIS A 89 -2.51 -6.97 -16.13
C HIS A 89 -2.07 -8.00 -17.18
N ALA A 90 -1.06 -7.66 -17.97
CA ALA A 90 -0.44 -8.59 -18.92
C ALA A 90 0.39 -9.67 -18.20
N ILE A 91 0.45 -10.86 -18.78
CA ILE A 91 1.34 -11.93 -18.35
C ILE A 91 2.62 -11.86 -19.18
N TRP A 92 3.76 -11.85 -18.50
CA TRP A 92 5.07 -11.97 -19.13
C TRP A 92 5.84 -13.09 -18.43
N ASP A 93 5.72 -14.31 -18.96
CA ASP A 93 6.40 -15.49 -18.44
C ASP A 93 7.22 -16.17 -19.56
N PRO A 94 8.56 -16.08 -19.53
CA PRO A 94 9.44 -16.71 -20.52
C PRO A 94 9.33 -18.24 -20.57
N GLN A 95 8.73 -18.88 -19.57
CA GLN A 95 8.58 -20.33 -19.48
C GLN A 95 7.31 -20.82 -20.21
N PHE A 96 6.43 -19.91 -20.66
CA PHE A 96 5.23 -20.30 -21.39
C PHE A 96 5.57 -20.90 -22.75
N GLY A 97 5.08 -22.12 -23.00
CA GLY A 97 4.97 -22.66 -24.35
C GLY A 97 3.84 -21.98 -25.12
N ALA A 98 3.86 -22.09 -26.45
CA ALA A 98 2.82 -21.50 -27.32
C ALA A 98 1.36 -21.82 -26.90
N PRO A 99 1.02 -23.06 -26.50
CA PRO A 99 -0.35 -23.36 -26.04
C PRO A 99 -0.79 -22.56 -24.81
N ALA A 100 0.14 -22.23 -23.91
CA ALA A 100 -0.16 -21.40 -22.74
C ALA A 100 -0.33 -19.93 -23.15
N VAL A 101 0.51 -19.44 -24.06
CA VAL A 101 0.34 -18.08 -24.64
C VAL A 101 -1.06 -17.95 -25.25
N ASP A 102 -1.49 -18.93 -26.05
CA ASP A 102 -2.82 -18.92 -26.66
C ASP A 102 -3.94 -19.00 -25.62
N ALA A 103 -3.83 -19.88 -24.63
CA ALA A 103 -4.84 -20.05 -23.60
C ALA A 103 -5.05 -18.81 -22.73
N PHE A 104 -3.97 -18.06 -22.45
CA PHE A 104 -4.04 -16.83 -21.65
C PHE A 104 -4.24 -15.57 -22.49
N THR A 105 -4.18 -15.64 -23.82
CA THR A 105 -4.55 -14.53 -24.71
C THR A 105 -6.07 -14.50 -24.85
N GLN A 106 -6.70 -13.76 -23.93
CA GLN A 106 -8.15 -13.80 -23.71
C GLN A 106 -8.72 -12.38 -23.50
N ALA A 107 -10.03 -12.29 -23.23
CA ALA A 107 -10.74 -11.02 -23.00
C ALA A 107 -10.58 -9.98 -24.12
N GLY A 108 -10.37 -10.43 -25.36
CA GLY A 108 -10.18 -9.57 -26.52
C GLY A 108 -8.79 -8.92 -26.60
N ALA A 109 -7.85 -9.29 -25.73
CA ALA A 109 -6.46 -8.84 -25.80
C ALA A 109 -5.68 -9.57 -26.90
N SER A 110 -4.60 -8.96 -27.37
CA SER A 110 -3.67 -9.53 -28.35
C SER A 110 -2.44 -10.20 -27.73
N ASN A 111 -2.39 -10.28 -26.40
CA ASN A 111 -1.32 -10.90 -25.63
C ASN A 111 -1.88 -11.63 -24.39
N PRO A 112 -1.08 -12.49 -23.74
CA PRO A 112 -1.48 -13.14 -22.49
C PRO A 112 -1.84 -12.14 -21.40
N VAL A 113 -2.97 -12.37 -20.72
CA VAL A 113 -3.50 -11.50 -19.65
C VAL A 113 -4.18 -12.31 -18.54
N ASN A 114 -4.19 -11.74 -17.34
CA ASN A 114 -5.01 -12.21 -16.22
C ASN A 114 -6.37 -11.51 -16.21
N ILE A 115 -7.44 -12.26 -15.93
CA ILE A 115 -8.76 -11.69 -15.61
C ILE A 115 -8.76 -11.23 -14.15
N THR A 116 -9.26 -10.03 -13.88
CA THR A 116 -9.39 -9.54 -12.50
C THR A 116 -10.74 -9.95 -11.91
N TYR A 117 -10.70 -10.38 -10.65
CA TYR A 117 -11.86 -10.70 -9.84
C TYR A 117 -11.97 -9.82 -8.60
N SER A 118 -11.13 -8.78 -8.47
CA SER A 118 -11.12 -7.89 -7.30
C SER A 118 -12.30 -6.90 -7.26
N GLY A 119 -13.07 -6.78 -8.36
CA GLY A 119 -14.20 -5.85 -8.46
C GLY A 119 -13.81 -4.40 -8.73
N ILE A 120 -12.51 -4.07 -8.83
CA ILE A 120 -12.01 -2.69 -8.97
C ILE A 120 -12.57 -1.94 -10.18
N TYR A 121 -12.84 -2.64 -11.29
CA TYR A 121 -13.50 -2.04 -12.47
C TYR A 121 -14.88 -1.46 -12.13
N HIS A 122 -15.72 -2.25 -11.44
CA HIS A 122 -17.06 -1.86 -11.03
C HIS A 122 -17.01 -0.68 -10.05
N TRP A 123 -16.05 -0.73 -9.11
CA TRP A 123 -15.88 0.32 -8.12
C TRP A 123 -15.50 1.65 -8.78
N TRP A 124 -14.44 1.67 -9.59
CA TRP A 124 -13.98 2.88 -10.28
C TRP A 124 -15.02 3.43 -11.25
N TYR A 125 -15.71 2.55 -11.98
CA TYR A 125 -16.82 2.93 -12.83
C TYR A 125 -17.93 3.62 -12.03
N THR A 126 -18.31 3.08 -10.88
CA THR A 126 -19.35 3.68 -10.02
C THR A 126 -18.90 5.03 -9.42
N GLN A 127 -17.59 5.27 -9.32
CA GLN A 127 -17.01 6.52 -8.82
C GLN A 127 -16.84 7.61 -9.90
N GLY A 128 -17.28 7.38 -11.13
CA GLY A 128 -17.21 8.37 -12.21
C GLY A 128 -15.99 8.25 -13.14
N ILE A 129 -15.10 7.28 -12.94
CA ILE A 129 -13.92 7.09 -13.80
C ILE A 129 -14.36 6.49 -15.14
N ARG A 130 -13.91 7.06 -16.26
CA ARG A 130 -14.35 6.65 -17.61
C ARG A 130 -13.21 6.35 -18.58
N THR A 131 -12.02 6.90 -18.35
CA THR A 131 -10.90 6.77 -19.28
C THR A 131 -9.67 6.16 -18.63
N ASN A 132 -8.77 5.62 -19.44
CA ASN A 132 -7.45 5.22 -18.98
C ASN A 132 -6.64 6.42 -18.46
N GLY A 133 -6.90 7.62 -18.98
CA GLY A 133 -6.32 8.87 -18.48
C GLY A 133 -6.70 9.17 -17.03
N ASP A 134 -7.97 9.00 -16.67
CA ASP A 134 -8.46 9.18 -15.30
C ASP A 134 -7.75 8.23 -14.32
N LEU A 135 -7.66 6.95 -14.69
CA LEU A 135 -6.95 5.92 -13.93
C LEU A 135 -5.46 6.27 -13.77
N TYR A 136 -4.81 6.68 -14.86
CA TYR A 136 -3.40 7.05 -14.85
C TYR A 136 -3.13 8.27 -13.96
N GLN A 137 -3.96 9.30 -14.02
CA GLN A 137 -3.84 10.46 -13.14
C GLN A 137 -4.00 10.06 -11.66
N GLY A 138 -4.97 9.19 -11.36
CA GLY A 138 -5.13 8.60 -10.02
C GLY A 138 -3.90 7.83 -9.56
N ALA A 139 -3.29 7.03 -10.45
CA ALA A 139 -2.08 6.28 -10.16
C ALA A 139 -0.91 7.22 -9.79
N ILE A 140 -0.70 8.29 -10.57
CA ILE A 140 0.36 9.27 -10.29
C ILE A 140 0.09 10.04 -9.00
N PHE A 141 -1.16 10.44 -8.73
CA PHE A 141 -1.52 11.10 -7.48
C PHE A 141 -1.19 10.24 -6.26
N LEU A 142 -1.57 8.96 -6.27
CA LEU A 142 -1.26 8.03 -5.19
C LEU A 142 0.24 7.74 -5.05
N LEU A 143 0.99 7.76 -6.15
CA LEU A 143 2.45 7.64 -6.12
C LEU A 143 3.09 8.83 -5.39
N ILE A 144 2.61 10.05 -5.67
CA ILE A 144 3.05 11.26 -4.96
C ILE A 144 2.67 11.18 -3.47
N LEU A 145 1.45 10.76 -3.13
CA LEU A 145 1.05 10.57 -1.73
C LEU A 145 1.93 9.53 -1.02
N SER A 146 2.27 8.43 -1.67
CA SER A 146 3.20 7.44 -1.12
C SER A 146 4.55 8.08 -0.78
N ALA A 147 5.12 8.88 -1.69
CA ALA A 147 6.36 9.60 -1.46
C ALA A 147 6.26 10.61 -0.31
N VAL A 148 5.14 11.34 -0.21
CA VAL A 148 4.88 12.28 0.89
C VAL A 148 4.83 11.55 2.24
N PHE A 149 4.17 10.38 2.32
CA PHE A 149 4.09 9.62 3.57
C PHE A 149 5.44 8.99 3.96
N LEU A 150 6.24 8.51 3.00
CA LEU A 150 7.61 8.07 3.27
C LEU A 150 8.47 9.22 3.81
N PHE A 151 8.37 10.40 3.20
CA PHE A 151 9.07 11.58 3.67
C PHE A 151 8.61 12.01 5.06
N ALA A 152 7.31 12.02 5.34
CA ALA A 152 6.77 12.33 6.65
C ALA A 152 7.25 11.36 7.74
N GLY A 153 7.29 10.05 7.43
CA GLY A 153 7.86 9.04 8.32
C GLY A 153 9.33 9.28 8.64
N TRP A 154 10.15 9.60 7.62
CA TRP A 154 11.55 9.99 7.80
C TRP A 154 11.70 11.29 8.60
N LEU A 155 10.86 12.29 8.32
CA LEU A 155 10.90 13.61 8.95
C LEU A 155 10.63 13.49 10.45
N HIS A 156 9.60 12.74 10.84
CA HIS A 156 9.25 12.51 12.23
C HIS A 156 10.25 11.62 13.01
N LEU A 157 11.27 11.08 12.34
CA LEU A 157 12.45 10.47 12.98
C LEU A 157 13.62 11.45 13.14
N GLN A 158 13.56 12.65 12.58
CA GLN A 158 14.60 13.66 12.78
C GLN A 158 14.49 14.29 14.18
N PRO A 159 15.61 14.60 14.87
CA PRO A 159 15.60 15.03 16.26
C PRO A 159 14.65 16.18 16.59
N LYS A 160 14.49 17.14 15.67
CA LYS A 160 13.62 18.32 15.84
C LYS A 160 12.12 18.02 15.74
N PHE A 161 11.74 16.94 15.04
CA PHE A 161 10.34 16.65 14.67
C PHE A 161 9.79 15.36 15.29
N ARG A 162 10.58 14.72 16.15
CA ARG A 162 10.15 13.56 16.94
C ARG A 162 9.06 13.97 17.93
N PRO A 163 7.87 13.37 17.87
CA PRO A 163 6.82 13.64 18.86
C PRO A 163 7.23 13.12 20.23
N SER A 164 6.81 13.83 21.28
CA SER A 164 7.03 13.41 22.67
C SER A 164 6.05 12.31 23.10
N LEU A 165 6.38 11.58 24.16
CA LEU A 165 5.49 10.57 24.73
C LEU A 165 4.12 11.13 25.14
N ALA A 166 4.08 12.36 25.67
CA ALA A 166 2.83 13.03 26.04
C ALA A 166 1.92 13.29 24.83
N TRP A 167 2.49 13.60 23.67
CA TRP A 167 1.74 13.76 22.42
C TRP A 167 1.08 12.43 22.02
N PHE A 168 1.81 11.31 22.08
CA PHE A 168 1.28 9.98 21.76
C PHE A 168 0.15 9.54 22.70
N LYS A 169 0.22 9.92 23.98
CA LYS A 169 -0.78 9.58 25.00
C LYS A 169 -1.97 10.54 25.08
N SER A 170 -2.03 11.58 24.25
CA SER A 170 -3.17 12.50 24.19
C SER A 170 -4.37 11.86 23.47
N ALA A 171 -5.11 11.02 24.19
CA ALA A 171 -6.20 10.23 23.65
C ALA A 171 -7.41 11.07 23.21
N GLU A 172 -7.84 12.04 24.03
CA GLU A 172 -8.98 12.91 23.72
C GLU A 172 -8.75 13.75 22.47
N SER A 173 -7.57 14.35 22.35
CA SER A 173 -7.19 15.12 21.15
C SER A 173 -7.22 14.22 19.91
N ARG A 174 -6.59 13.03 19.98
CA ARG A 174 -6.60 12.09 18.86
C ARG A 174 -8.01 11.65 18.48
N LEU A 175 -8.86 11.35 19.48
CA LEU A 175 -10.25 10.95 19.26
C LEU A 175 -11.03 12.06 18.54
N ASN A 176 -10.92 13.30 18.99
CA ASN A 176 -11.62 14.43 18.37
C ASN A 176 -11.18 14.65 16.91
N HIS A 177 -9.86 14.64 16.65
CA HIS A 177 -9.34 14.81 15.30
C HIS A 177 -9.70 13.63 14.38
N HIS A 178 -9.76 12.40 14.90
CA HIS A 178 -10.15 11.24 14.11
C HIS A 178 -11.64 11.21 13.83
N LEU A 179 -12.51 11.47 14.81
CA LEU A 179 -13.95 11.45 14.62
C LEU A 179 -14.41 12.59 13.70
N ALA A 180 -14.04 13.83 14.03
CA ALA A 180 -14.49 14.98 13.26
C ALA A 180 -13.71 15.14 11.95
N GLY A 181 -12.38 15.06 12.00
CA GLY A 181 -11.52 15.26 10.84
C GLY A 181 -11.42 14.02 9.96
N LEU A 182 -10.77 12.96 10.46
CA LEU A 182 -10.50 11.77 9.63
C LEU A 182 -11.78 11.11 9.12
N PHE A 183 -12.81 10.95 9.95
CA PHE A 183 -14.07 10.34 9.53
C PHE A 183 -15.07 11.38 9.00
N GLY A 184 -15.41 12.40 9.79
CA GLY A 184 -16.43 13.38 9.44
C GLY A 184 -16.11 14.17 8.17
N VAL A 185 -14.98 14.87 8.14
CA VAL A 185 -14.58 15.68 6.96
C VAL A 185 -14.33 14.80 5.74
N SER A 186 -13.73 13.61 5.88
CA SER A 186 -13.52 12.71 4.73
C SER A 186 -14.84 12.18 4.18
N SER A 187 -15.80 11.82 5.04
CA SER A 187 -17.15 11.41 4.60
C SER A 187 -17.88 12.55 3.90
N LEU A 188 -17.76 13.78 4.40
CA LEU A 188 -18.35 14.96 3.78
C LEU A 188 -17.71 15.25 2.41
N ALA A 189 -16.39 15.18 2.32
CA ALA A 189 -15.66 15.33 1.06
C ALA A 189 -16.05 14.22 0.05
N TRP A 190 -16.24 12.98 0.53
CA TRP A 190 -16.71 11.89 -0.31
C TRP A 190 -18.14 12.10 -0.81
N ALA A 191 -19.05 12.60 0.02
CA ALA A 191 -20.38 13.02 -0.43
C ALA A 191 -20.29 14.11 -1.52
N GLY A 192 -19.38 15.07 -1.35
CA GLY A 192 -19.07 16.06 -2.38
C GLY A 192 -18.62 15.42 -3.70
N HIS A 193 -17.69 14.47 -3.66
CA HIS A 193 -17.26 13.72 -4.85
C HIS A 193 -18.45 13.04 -5.55
N LEU A 194 -19.32 12.36 -4.79
CA LEU A 194 -20.49 11.68 -5.36
C LEU A 194 -21.48 12.65 -6.01
N ILE A 195 -21.67 13.84 -5.43
CA ILE A 195 -22.59 14.85 -5.96
C ILE A 195 -22.02 15.55 -7.20
N HIS A 196 -20.71 15.78 -7.24
CA HIS A 196 -20.08 16.63 -8.25
C HIS A 196 -19.38 15.88 -9.39
N VAL A 197 -19.10 14.58 -9.22
CA VAL A 197 -18.27 13.82 -10.17
C VAL A 197 -18.87 12.47 -10.56
N ALA A 198 -19.29 11.66 -9.59
CA ALA A 198 -19.59 10.23 -9.78
C ALA A 198 -20.72 9.93 -10.79
#